data_AF-A0A3P7BTS0-F1
#
_entry.id   AF-A0A3P7BTS0-F1
#
_cell.length_a   1.000
_cell.length_b   1.000
_cell.length_c   1.000
_cell.angle_alpha   90.00
_cell.angle_beta   90.00
_cell.angle_gamma   90.00
#
_symmetry.space_group_name_H-M   'P 1'
#
loop_
_entity.id
_entity.type
_entity.pdbx_description
1 polymer ?
#
loop_
_entity_poly.entity_id
_entity_poly.type
_entity_poly.pdbx_seq_one_letter_code
_entity_poly.pdbx_strand_id
1 'polypeptide(L)'
;MMKIEIPFPNPKAALVAYRALVVDPPPPRSTVNIKFFVRDNLIIAEFSPASDKTEPNSLSQLKKLRIAVSSWLELVFLTCETMAIMEDALDGLFVNIAHQCPNGIQGLLEAFFGFLARRTDFYYGSTESAAKKLVLDNFKKYKDVATTRREREREEMKEKDEREKRRRAEKAEEALRKNAEKAAEAAGVVIEEVFDEPSANGEQPTEVEVKEDKVPTASEKPEPKPVKIGPLEEGEEEDEADKDKLKPNEGNGGDLPNYRWVQTLGDVDLYIPTKLPTRIKSRQVTVQFKRKHLKIAIGGNTILDGPLYNEIKTEECSWILEDGLEVVVHLEKINKMEWWSRIVDGEPEINTKRVQPENSKLGDLDGETRSMVEKMMYDQQQKQLGRPTSEEQKKQEMLKKFMDAHPEMDFSKCKFG
;
A
#
# COMPACT_ATOMS: atom_id res chain seq x y z
N MET A 1 -41.70 6.61 -25.40
CA MET A 1 -41.50 5.49 -24.46
C MET A 1 -40.01 5.32 -24.30
N MET A 2 -39.50 5.26 -23.08
CA MET A 2 -38.07 5.15 -22.81
C MET A 2 -37.79 3.82 -22.11
N LYS A 3 -36.73 3.12 -22.53
CA LYS A 3 -36.35 1.82 -22.01
C LYS A 3 -34.94 1.91 -21.43
N ILE A 4 -34.76 1.39 -20.22
CA ILE A 4 -33.44 1.29 -19.58
C ILE A 4 -33.19 -0.17 -19.24
N GLU A 5 -31.99 -0.63 -19.52
CA GLU A 5 -31.54 -1.99 -19.25
C GLU A 5 -30.34 -1.91 -18.31
N ILE A 6 -30.41 -2.59 -17.17
CA ILE A 6 -29.34 -2.60 -16.17
C ILE A 6 -28.80 -4.02 -16.02
N PRO A 7 -27.52 -4.26 -16.34
CA PRO A 7 -26.89 -5.56 -16.15
C PRO A 7 -26.53 -5.79 -14.69
N PHE A 8 -26.77 -7.02 -14.22
CA PHE A 8 -26.34 -7.53 -12.94
C PHE A 8 -25.29 -8.63 -13.13
N PRO A 9 -24.45 -8.90 -12.11
CA PRO A 9 -23.38 -9.91 -12.20
C PRO A 9 -23.87 -11.31 -12.53
N ASN A 10 -25.10 -11.66 -12.14
CA ASN A 10 -25.71 -12.95 -12.44
C ASN A 10 -27.25 -12.88 -12.39
N PRO A 11 -27.96 -13.88 -12.96
CA PRO A 11 -29.43 -13.91 -12.98
C PRO A 11 -30.09 -13.89 -11.59
N LYS A 12 -29.44 -14.47 -10.57
CA LYS A 12 -29.99 -14.47 -9.20
C LYS A 12 -29.97 -13.07 -8.60
N ALA A 13 -28.88 -12.32 -8.80
CA ALA A 13 -28.76 -10.93 -8.37
C ALA A 13 -29.82 -10.04 -9.04
N ALA A 14 -30.04 -10.19 -10.35
CA ALA A 14 -31.11 -9.49 -11.06
C ALA A 14 -32.50 -9.82 -10.48
N LEU A 15 -32.77 -11.09 -10.14
CA LEU A 15 -34.05 -11.51 -9.58
C LEU A 15 -34.28 -10.99 -8.16
N VAL A 16 -33.24 -10.97 -7.32
CA VAL A 16 -33.31 -10.43 -5.96
C VAL A 16 -33.54 -8.92 -5.99
N ALA A 17 -32.77 -8.20 -6.80
CA ALA A 17 -32.94 -6.76 -6.96
C ALA A 17 -34.33 -6.42 -7.52
N TYR A 18 -34.82 -7.17 -8.51
CA TYR A 18 -36.19 -7.02 -9.00
C TYR A 18 -37.23 -7.15 -7.89
N ARG A 19 -37.15 -8.22 -7.08
CA ARG A 19 -38.10 -8.44 -5.98
C ARG A 19 -38.11 -7.28 -4.99
N ALA A 20 -36.93 -6.76 -4.62
CA ALA A 20 -36.82 -5.60 -3.74
C ALA A 20 -37.50 -4.36 -4.36
N LEU A 21 -37.24 -4.08 -5.64
CA LEU A 21 -37.81 -2.95 -6.37
C LEU A 21 -39.33 -3.04 -6.56
N VAL A 22 -39.90 -4.24 -6.59
CA VAL A 22 -41.36 -4.46 -6.74
C VAL A 22 -42.09 -4.29 -5.41
N VAL A 23 -41.48 -4.71 -4.30
CA VAL A 23 -42.12 -4.75 -2.97
C VAL A 23 -42.29 -3.35 -2.37
N ASP A 24 -41.31 -2.46 -2.61
CA ASP A 24 -41.37 -1.06 -2.19
C ASP A 24 -41.48 -0.13 -3.40
N PRO A 25 -42.63 -0.10 -4.11
CA PRO A 25 -42.80 0.81 -5.22
C PRO A 25 -42.72 2.26 -4.71
N PRO A 26 -42.07 3.17 -5.46
CA PRO A 26 -42.03 4.57 -5.07
C PRO A 26 -43.47 5.11 -4.92
N PRO A 27 -43.71 6.03 -3.97
CA PRO A 27 -45.04 6.59 -3.77
C PRO A 27 -45.57 7.15 -5.10
N PRO A 28 -46.88 7.04 -5.39
CA PRO A 28 -47.49 7.40 -6.67
C PRO A 28 -47.50 8.92 -6.85
N ARG A 29 -46.33 9.50 -7.07
CA ARG A 29 -46.11 10.92 -7.36
C ARG A 29 -45.81 11.14 -8.85
N SER A 30 -45.61 10.08 -9.62
CA SER A 30 -45.23 10.17 -11.03
C SER A 30 -46.44 10.10 -11.95
N THR A 31 -46.61 11.14 -12.76
CA THR A 31 -47.49 11.12 -13.96
C THR A 31 -46.88 10.27 -15.09
N VAL A 32 -46.11 9.23 -14.73
CA VAL A 32 -45.33 8.35 -15.60
C VAL A 32 -45.59 6.93 -15.12
N ASN A 33 -46.05 6.08 -16.04
CA ASN A 33 -46.23 4.66 -15.84
C ASN A 33 -44.86 3.97 -16.00
N ILE A 34 -44.48 3.18 -14.99
CA ILE A 34 -43.24 2.41 -14.97
C ILE A 34 -43.61 0.93 -14.98
N LYS A 35 -43.03 0.17 -15.91
CA LYS A 35 -43.11 -1.30 -15.93
C LYS A 35 -41.71 -1.88 -15.82
N PHE A 36 -41.53 -2.84 -14.93
CA PHE A 36 -40.25 -3.54 -14.75
C PHE A 36 -40.41 -5.04 -15.00
N PHE A 37 -39.39 -5.64 -15.61
CA PHE A 37 -39.28 -7.09 -15.77
C PHE A 37 -37.81 -7.52 -15.80
N VAL A 38 -37.56 -8.79 -15.51
CA VAL A 38 -36.22 -9.40 -15.55
C VAL A 38 -36.10 -10.25 -16.81
N ARG A 39 -34.96 -10.15 -17.47
CA ARG A 39 -34.56 -11.04 -18.55
C ARG A 39 -33.11 -11.45 -18.31
N ASP A 40 -32.88 -12.73 -18.04
CA ASP A 40 -31.56 -13.28 -17.71
C ASP A 40 -30.90 -12.53 -16.54
N ASN A 41 -29.81 -11.81 -16.79
CA ASN A 41 -29.11 -10.96 -15.81
C ASN A 41 -29.44 -9.47 -15.95
N LEU A 42 -30.48 -9.11 -16.70
CA LEU A 42 -30.90 -7.72 -16.94
C LEU A 42 -32.19 -7.41 -16.19
N ILE A 43 -32.23 -6.25 -15.53
CA ILE A 43 -33.49 -5.59 -15.14
C ILE A 43 -33.82 -4.56 -16.21
N ILE A 44 -35.02 -4.65 -16.75
CA ILE A 44 -35.52 -3.77 -17.79
C ILE A 44 -36.64 -2.92 -17.21
N ALA A 45 -36.52 -1.59 -17.30
CA ALA A 45 -37.56 -0.64 -16.94
C ALA A 45 -38.04 0.13 -18.16
N GLU A 46 -39.36 0.12 -18.35
CA GLU A 46 -40.07 0.84 -19.41
C GLU A 46 -40.85 1.99 -18.80
N PHE A 47 -40.52 3.21 -19.24
CA PHE A 47 -41.14 4.45 -18.82
C PHE A 47 -42.07 4.95 -19.93
N SER A 48 -43.33 5.13 -19.58
CA SER A 48 -44.36 5.65 -20.48
C SER A 48 -45.12 6.80 -19.80
N PRO A 49 -45.51 7.83 -20.55
CA PRO A 49 -46.36 8.88 -19.99
C PRO A 49 -47.67 8.29 -19.46
N ALA A 50 -48.18 8.79 -18.33
CA ALA A 50 -49.55 8.51 -17.93
C ALA A 50 -50.49 9.10 -19.00
N SER A 51 -51.44 8.28 -19.47
CA SER A 51 -52.42 8.69 -20.47
C SER A 51 -53.45 9.62 -19.84
N ASP A 52 -53.06 10.86 -19.56
CA ASP A 52 -54.01 11.93 -19.30
C ASP A 52 -53.90 13.00 -20.39
N LYS A 53 -55.02 13.24 -21.06
CA LYS A 53 -55.12 13.82 -22.41
C LYS A 53 -54.87 15.34 -22.48
N THR A 54 -54.13 15.94 -21.53
CA THR A 54 -54.07 17.41 -21.39
C THR A 54 -52.73 17.96 -20.92
N GLU A 55 -51.60 17.54 -21.50
CA GLU A 55 -50.36 18.32 -21.39
C GLU A 55 -49.73 18.62 -22.76
N PRO A 56 -49.76 19.88 -23.24
CA PRO A 56 -49.31 20.23 -24.59
C PRO A 56 -47.79 20.52 -24.69
N ASN A 57 -46.99 20.28 -23.64
CA ASN A 57 -45.58 20.66 -23.63
C ASN A 57 -44.64 19.46 -23.47
N SER A 58 -44.01 19.05 -24.58
CA SER A 58 -43.01 17.98 -24.65
C SER A 58 -41.86 18.15 -23.65
N LEU A 59 -41.48 19.39 -23.31
CA LEU A 59 -40.44 19.68 -22.34
C LEU A 59 -40.87 19.34 -20.90
N SER A 60 -42.14 19.56 -20.54
CA SER A 60 -42.68 19.19 -19.22
C SER A 60 -42.67 17.67 -19.05
N GLN A 61 -43.09 16.96 -20.09
CA GLN A 61 -43.09 15.49 -20.14
C GLN A 61 -41.67 14.91 -20.03
N LEU A 62 -40.69 15.52 -20.71
CA LEU A 62 -39.28 15.13 -20.59
C LEU A 62 -38.72 15.35 -19.18
N LYS A 63 -39.06 16.46 -18.51
CA LYS A 63 -38.66 16.70 -17.12
C LYS A 63 -39.24 15.64 -16.17
N LYS A 64 -40.50 15.27 -16.36
CA LYS A 64 -41.18 14.22 -15.58
C LYS A 64 -40.56 12.84 -15.80
N LEU A 65 -40.25 12.50 -17.06
CA LEU A 65 -39.53 11.28 -17.40
C LEU A 65 -38.13 11.25 -16.76
N ARG A 66 -37.38 12.35 -16.84
CA ARG A 66 -36.05 12.48 -16.20
C ARG A 66 -36.14 12.20 -14.70
N ILE A 67 -37.08 12.83 -13.99
CA ILE A 67 -37.24 12.65 -12.55
C ILE A 67 -37.59 11.19 -12.20
N ALA A 68 -38.54 10.59 -12.93
CA ALA A 68 -38.94 9.19 -12.71
C ALA A 68 -37.77 8.22 -12.93
N VAL A 69 -36.94 8.49 -13.95
CA VAL A 69 -35.76 7.70 -14.28
C VAL A 69 -34.67 7.85 -13.22
N SER A 70 -34.36 9.08 -12.81
CA SER A 70 -33.37 9.34 -11.77
C SER A 70 -33.76 8.69 -10.45
N SER A 71 -35.02 8.83 -10.04
CA SER A 71 -35.52 8.20 -8.82
C SER A 71 -35.46 6.66 -8.88
N TRP A 72 -35.77 6.07 -10.04
CA TRP A 72 -35.64 4.62 -10.22
C TRP A 72 -34.18 4.17 -10.19
N LEU A 73 -33.27 4.90 -10.84
CA LEU A 73 -31.84 4.60 -10.80
C LEU A 73 -31.28 4.68 -9.37
N GLU A 74 -31.65 5.70 -8.60
CA GLU A 74 -31.26 5.82 -7.18
C GLU A 74 -31.72 4.60 -6.36
N LEU A 75 -32.94 4.11 -6.59
CA LEU A 75 -33.45 2.92 -5.91
C LEU A 75 -32.69 1.64 -6.32
N VAL A 76 -32.33 1.52 -7.60
CA VAL A 76 -31.49 0.42 -8.08
C VAL A 76 -30.10 0.49 -7.44
N PHE A 77 -29.49 1.67 -7.37
CA PHE A 77 -28.21 1.86 -6.68
C PHE A 77 -28.29 1.46 -5.21
N LEU A 78 -29.30 1.94 -4.49
CA LEU A 78 -29.52 1.57 -3.09
C LEU A 78 -29.70 0.05 -2.92
N THR A 79 -30.42 -0.59 -3.85
CA THR A 79 -30.60 -2.04 -3.85
C THR A 79 -29.28 -2.77 -4.08
N CYS A 80 -28.44 -2.30 -5.01
CA CYS A 80 -27.12 -2.86 -5.25
C CYS A 80 -26.18 -2.66 -4.04
N GLU A 81 -26.19 -1.47 -3.42
CA GLU A 81 -25.39 -1.17 -2.22
C GLU A 81 -25.81 -2.04 -1.05
N THR A 82 -27.11 -2.18 -0.78
CA THR A 82 -27.62 -3.06 0.29
C THR A 82 -27.28 -4.52 0.04
N MET A 83 -27.30 -4.98 -1.22
CA MET A 83 -26.84 -6.33 -1.57
C MET A 83 -25.35 -6.53 -1.30
N ALA A 84 -24.50 -5.56 -1.63
CA ALA A 84 -23.06 -5.62 -1.34
C ALA A 84 -22.80 -5.60 0.18
N ILE A 85 -23.49 -4.71 0.92
CA ILE A 85 -23.40 -4.62 2.39
C ILE A 85 -23.80 -5.95 3.05
N MET A 86 -24.79 -6.66 2.50
CA MET A 86 -25.18 -7.98 3.04
C MET A 86 -24.10 -9.04 2.81
N GLU A 87 -23.39 -9.04 1.68
CA GLU A 87 -22.26 -9.95 1.45
C GLU A 87 -21.11 -9.64 2.43
N ASP A 88 -20.74 -8.37 2.58
CA ASP A 88 -19.69 -7.95 3.53
C ASP A 88 -20.07 -8.22 5.00
N ALA A 89 -21.34 -8.07 5.36
CA ALA A 89 -21.84 -8.37 6.70
C ALA A 89 -21.81 -9.88 7.00
N LEU A 90 -22.13 -10.72 6.00
CA LEU A 90 -22.01 -12.17 6.12
C LEU A 90 -20.54 -12.58 6.26
N ASP A 91 -19.64 -11.98 5.49
CA ASP A 91 -18.20 -12.22 5.60
C ASP A 91 -17.67 -11.82 6.99
N GLY A 92 -18.06 -10.66 7.50
CA GLY A 92 -17.74 -10.24 8.88
C GLY A 92 -18.25 -11.22 9.94
N LEU A 93 -19.46 -11.76 9.76
CA LEU A 93 -20.00 -12.79 10.65
C LEU A 93 -19.19 -14.09 10.57
N PHE A 94 -18.83 -14.56 9.38
CA PHE A 94 -18.02 -15.77 9.21
C PHE A 94 -16.61 -15.62 9.80
N VAL A 95 -15.99 -14.45 9.65
CA VAL A 95 -14.70 -14.13 10.28
C VAL A 95 -14.81 -14.18 11.80
N ASN A 96 -15.85 -13.57 12.37
CA ASN A 96 -16.09 -13.61 13.81
C ASN A 96 -16.31 -15.04 14.33
N ILE A 97 -17.07 -15.86 13.61
CA ILE A 97 -17.27 -17.27 13.98
C ILE A 97 -15.95 -18.05 13.86
N ALA A 98 -15.14 -17.79 12.83
CA ALA A 98 -13.85 -18.43 12.63
C ALA A 98 -12.87 -18.13 13.78
N HIS A 99 -12.87 -16.89 14.31
CA HIS A 99 -12.07 -16.51 15.47
C HIS A 99 -12.54 -17.16 16.78
N GLN A 100 -13.84 -17.41 16.91
CA GLN A 100 -14.42 -18.03 18.12
C GLN A 100 -14.32 -19.57 18.10
N CYS A 101 -14.08 -20.17 16.93
CA CYS A 101 -13.97 -21.61 16.79
C CYS A 101 -12.55 -22.09 17.17
N PRO A 102 -12.43 -23.09 18.06
CA PRO A 102 -11.15 -23.74 18.29
C PRO A 102 -10.68 -24.41 16.99
N ASN A 103 -9.38 -24.30 16.67
CA ASN A 103 -8.77 -24.81 15.43
C ASN A 103 -9.18 -24.07 14.13
N GLY A 104 -9.60 -22.81 14.23
CA GLY A 104 -9.80 -21.93 13.06
C GLY A 104 -10.78 -22.48 12.03
N ILE A 105 -10.35 -22.62 10.77
CA ILE A 105 -11.22 -23.05 9.65
C ILE A 105 -11.77 -24.47 9.86
N GLN A 106 -10.99 -25.36 10.49
CA GLN A 106 -11.46 -26.72 10.75
C GLN A 106 -12.63 -26.72 11.74
N GLY A 107 -12.52 -25.94 12.82
CA GLY A 107 -13.60 -25.75 13.79
C GLY A 107 -14.82 -25.06 13.19
N LEU A 108 -14.61 -24.06 12.32
CA LEU A 108 -15.69 -23.41 11.58
C LEU A 108 -16.47 -24.42 10.71
N LEU A 109 -15.78 -25.27 9.96
CA LEU A 109 -16.41 -26.30 9.13
C LEU A 109 -17.15 -27.33 9.97
N GLU A 110 -16.58 -27.75 11.10
CA GLU A 110 -17.23 -28.67 12.03
C GLU A 110 -18.50 -28.05 12.64
N ALA A 111 -18.43 -26.78 13.04
CA ALA A 111 -19.59 -26.03 13.53
C ALA A 111 -20.67 -25.88 12.44
N PHE A 112 -20.28 -25.60 11.20
CA PHE A 112 -21.19 -25.47 10.06
C PHE A 112 -21.91 -26.79 9.73
N PHE A 113 -21.17 -27.89 9.58
CA PHE A 113 -21.78 -29.20 9.34
C PHE A 113 -22.59 -29.68 10.56
N GLY A 114 -22.15 -29.34 11.78
CA GLY A 114 -22.93 -29.57 13.00
C GLY A 114 -24.24 -28.77 13.02
N PHE A 115 -24.25 -27.54 12.53
CA PHE A 115 -25.47 -26.75 12.34
C PHE A 115 -26.41 -27.42 11.33
N LEU A 116 -25.89 -27.84 10.17
CA LEU A 116 -26.68 -28.56 9.16
C LEU A 116 -27.29 -29.84 9.74
N ALA A 117 -26.55 -30.57 10.58
CA ALA A 117 -27.06 -31.79 11.21
C ALA A 117 -28.20 -31.52 12.21
N ARG A 118 -28.16 -30.40 12.94
CA ARG A 118 -29.11 -30.10 14.03
C ARG A 118 -30.31 -29.27 13.61
N ARG A 119 -30.15 -28.41 12.61
CA ARG A 119 -31.11 -27.34 12.28
C ARG A 119 -31.66 -27.42 10.88
N THR A 120 -31.16 -28.33 10.04
CA THR A 120 -31.66 -28.51 8.68
C THR A 120 -31.93 -29.98 8.39
N ASP A 121 -32.66 -30.25 7.32
CA ASP A 121 -32.92 -31.58 6.80
C ASP A 121 -31.80 -32.07 5.87
N PHE A 122 -30.64 -31.41 5.85
CA PHE A 122 -29.58 -31.63 4.85
C PHE A 122 -29.14 -33.09 4.70
N TYR A 123 -29.08 -33.84 5.81
CA TYR A 123 -28.64 -35.25 5.81
C TYR A 123 -29.77 -36.27 5.63
N TYR A 124 -31.04 -35.85 5.70
CA TYR A 124 -32.20 -36.75 5.68
C TYR A 124 -33.24 -36.41 4.60
N GLY A 125 -33.21 -35.19 4.07
CA GLY A 125 -34.14 -34.68 3.05
C GLY A 125 -33.76 -35.04 1.61
N SER A 126 -32.56 -35.59 1.38
CA SER A 126 -32.12 -36.08 0.07
C SER A 126 -31.18 -37.28 0.21
N THR A 127 -30.80 -37.91 -0.91
CA THR A 127 -29.82 -39.01 -0.87
C THR A 127 -28.43 -38.49 -0.48
N GLU A 128 -27.66 -39.30 0.23
CA GLU A 128 -26.29 -38.95 0.64
C GLU A 128 -25.41 -38.51 -0.55
N SER A 129 -25.61 -39.14 -1.71
CA SER A 129 -24.93 -38.76 -2.95
C SER A 129 -25.27 -37.35 -3.42
N ALA A 130 -26.52 -36.90 -3.27
CA ALA A 130 -26.96 -35.56 -3.66
C ALA A 130 -26.39 -34.49 -2.71
N ALA A 131 -26.42 -34.74 -1.40
CA ALA A 131 -25.83 -33.86 -0.40
C ALA A 131 -24.30 -33.70 -0.59
N LYS A 132 -23.57 -34.80 -0.81
CA LYS A 132 -22.13 -34.77 -1.12
C LYS A 132 -21.85 -34.01 -2.41
N LYS A 133 -22.64 -34.26 -3.46
CA LYS A 133 -22.51 -33.54 -4.74
C LYS A 133 -22.68 -32.03 -4.54
N LEU A 134 -23.68 -31.61 -3.75
CA LEU A 134 -23.93 -30.19 -3.49
C LEU A 134 -22.74 -29.50 -2.81
N VAL A 135 -22.11 -30.14 -1.80
CA VAL A 135 -20.92 -29.59 -1.13
C VAL A 135 -19.75 -29.50 -2.09
N LEU A 136 -19.49 -30.56 -2.86
CA LEU A 136 -18.38 -30.60 -3.82
C LEU A 136 -18.55 -29.62 -4.98
N ASP A 137 -19.76 -29.44 -5.48
CA ASP A 137 -20.07 -28.50 -6.55
C ASP A 137 -19.86 -27.05 -6.07
N ASN A 138 -20.28 -26.72 -4.84
CA ASN A 138 -19.98 -25.42 -4.23
C ASN A 138 -18.48 -25.23 -4.01
N PHE A 139 -17.78 -26.23 -3.48
CA PHE A 139 -16.32 -26.18 -3.32
C PHE A 139 -15.60 -25.90 -4.65
N LYS A 140 -15.94 -26.63 -5.71
CA LYS A 140 -15.36 -26.42 -7.06
C LYS A 140 -15.62 -25.01 -7.56
N LYS A 141 -16.87 -24.55 -7.48
CA LYS A 141 -17.25 -23.20 -7.91
C LYS A 141 -16.39 -22.12 -7.25
N TYR A 142 -16.26 -22.17 -5.92
CA TYR A 142 -15.51 -21.13 -5.19
C TYR A 142 -14.00 -21.31 -5.29
N LYS A 143 -13.50 -22.54 -5.51
CA LYS A 143 -12.10 -22.78 -5.89
C LYS A 143 -11.75 -22.07 -7.19
N ASP A 144 -12.57 -22.24 -8.24
CA ASP A 144 -12.30 -21.65 -9.56
C ASP A 144 -12.36 -20.11 -9.52
N VAL A 145 -13.28 -19.55 -8.71
CA VAL A 145 -13.35 -18.10 -8.46
C VAL A 145 -12.09 -17.61 -7.76
N ALA A 146 -11.63 -18.30 -6.72
CA ALA A 146 -10.44 -17.91 -5.97
C ALA A 146 -9.15 -18.01 -6.82
N THR A 147 -9.01 -19.05 -7.64
CA THR A 147 -7.84 -19.20 -8.53
C THR A 147 -7.83 -18.14 -9.61
N THR A 148 -8.97 -17.90 -10.27
CA THR A 148 -9.09 -16.86 -11.30
C THR A 148 -8.76 -15.47 -10.74
N ARG A 149 -9.26 -15.16 -9.52
CA ARG A 149 -8.95 -13.90 -8.85
C ARG A 149 -7.45 -13.74 -8.59
N ARG A 150 -6.80 -14.78 -8.06
CA ARG A 150 -5.36 -14.77 -7.75
C ARG A 150 -4.50 -14.65 -9.01
N GLU A 151 -4.90 -15.30 -10.11
CA GLU A 151 -4.23 -15.17 -11.40
C GLU A 151 -4.33 -13.76 -11.95
N ARG A 152 -5.53 -13.15 -11.90
CA ARG A 152 -5.75 -11.76 -12.32
C ARG A 152 -4.91 -10.77 -11.50
N GLU A 153 -4.90 -10.89 -10.17
CA GLU A 153 -4.10 -10.03 -9.29
C GLU A 153 -2.58 -10.14 -9.59
N ARG A 154 -2.10 -11.35 -9.93
CA ARG A 154 -0.71 -11.58 -10.31
C ARG A 154 -0.37 -10.99 -11.68
N GLU A 155 -1.29 -11.07 -12.64
CA GLU A 155 -1.12 -10.46 -13.96
C GLU A 155 -1.10 -8.93 -13.87
N GLU A 156 -2.04 -8.35 -13.11
CA GLU A 156 -2.08 -6.90 -12.87
C GLU A 156 -0.81 -6.39 -12.18
N MET A 157 -0.25 -7.15 -11.23
CA MET A 157 1.03 -6.81 -10.58
C MET A 157 2.20 -6.85 -11.57
N LYS A 158 2.30 -7.89 -12.39
CA LYS A 158 3.34 -7.99 -13.43
C LYS A 158 3.24 -6.85 -14.45
N GLU A 159 2.03 -6.51 -14.88
CA GLU A 159 1.81 -5.42 -15.82
C GLU A 159 2.23 -4.07 -15.22
N LYS A 160 1.93 -3.83 -13.93
CA LYS A 160 2.39 -2.64 -13.20
C LYS A 160 3.91 -2.58 -13.12
N ASP A 161 4.57 -3.68 -12.80
CA ASP A 161 6.03 -3.77 -12.70
C ASP A 161 6.70 -3.53 -14.07
N GLU A 162 6.17 -4.14 -15.13
CA GLU A 162 6.66 -3.94 -16.50
C GLU A 162 6.49 -2.49 -16.97
N ARG A 163 5.33 -1.89 -16.68
CA ARG A 163 5.05 -0.49 -16.98
C ARG A 163 5.98 0.45 -16.23
N GLU A 164 6.27 0.16 -14.96
CA GLU A 164 7.21 0.95 -14.18
C GLU A 164 8.65 0.80 -14.68
N LYS A 165 9.08 -0.43 -15.01
CA LYS A 165 10.40 -0.70 -15.57
C LYS A 165 10.60 0.02 -16.90
N ARG A 166 9.59 0.01 -17.79
CA ARG A 166 9.62 0.77 -19.06
C ARG A 166 9.76 2.27 -18.80
N ARG A 167 8.96 2.82 -17.88
CA ARG A 167 9.03 4.25 -17.50
C ARG A 167 10.39 4.64 -16.90
N ARG A 168 11.02 3.75 -16.12
CA ARG A 168 12.38 3.98 -15.57
C ARG A 168 13.45 3.95 -16.67
N ALA A 169 13.36 3.02 -17.62
CA ALA A 169 14.27 2.95 -18.75
C ALA A 169 14.19 4.21 -19.65
N GLU A 170 12.98 4.64 -19.99
CA GLU A 170 12.74 5.87 -20.77
C GLU A 170 13.33 7.12 -20.09
N LYS A 171 13.13 7.26 -18.77
CA LYS A 171 13.71 8.36 -17.99
C LYS A 171 15.24 8.32 -17.93
N ALA A 172 15.83 7.12 -17.82
CA ALA A 172 17.28 6.96 -17.81
C ALA A 172 17.91 7.31 -19.17
N GLU A 173 17.26 6.91 -20.26
CA GLU A 173 17.68 7.26 -21.62
C GLU A 173 17.58 8.77 -21.88
N GLU A 174 16.48 9.41 -21.45
CA GLU A 174 16.30 10.86 -21.56
C GLU A 174 17.34 11.63 -20.74
N ALA A 175 17.68 11.15 -19.53
CA ALA A 175 18.72 11.74 -18.69
C ALA A 175 20.10 11.61 -19.33
N LEU A 176 20.42 10.46 -19.93
CA LEU A 176 21.68 10.24 -20.65
C LEU A 176 21.80 11.19 -21.84
N ARG A 177 20.71 11.37 -22.60
CA ARG A 177 20.66 12.31 -23.73
C ARG A 177 20.86 13.75 -23.30
N LYS A 178 20.17 14.21 -22.25
CA LYS A 178 20.35 15.56 -21.70
C LYS A 178 21.75 15.80 -21.17
N ASN A 179 22.38 14.78 -20.57
CA ASN A 179 23.76 14.86 -20.11
C ASN A 179 24.74 14.96 -21.29
N ALA A 180 24.50 14.22 -22.38
CA ALA A 180 25.30 14.31 -23.60
C ALA A 180 25.16 15.68 -24.30
N GLU A 181 23.94 16.23 -24.37
CA GLU A 181 23.67 17.56 -24.91
C GLU A 181 24.39 18.65 -24.07
N LYS A 182 24.31 18.57 -22.73
CA LYS A 182 25.05 19.47 -21.82
C LYS A 182 26.56 19.32 -21.93
N ALA A 183 27.07 18.11 -22.13
CA ALA A 183 28.50 17.87 -22.33
C ALA A 183 28.99 18.46 -23.66
N ALA A 184 28.20 18.37 -24.73
CA ALA A 184 28.49 18.99 -26.01
C ALA A 184 28.46 20.53 -25.93
N GLU A 185 27.51 21.09 -25.17
CA GLU A 185 27.42 22.54 -24.90
C GLU A 185 28.59 23.04 -24.06
N ALA A 186 29.02 22.27 -23.05
CA ALA A 186 30.19 22.58 -22.23
C ALA A 186 31.53 22.41 -22.96
N ALA A 187 31.59 21.60 -24.03
CA ALA A 187 32.78 21.38 -24.83
C ALA A 187 33.04 22.46 -25.89
N GLY A 188 32.16 23.47 -26.06
CA GLY A 188 32.44 24.69 -26.80
C GLY A 188 33.06 24.48 -28.20
N VAL A 189 32.42 23.68 -29.06
CA VAL A 189 32.85 23.56 -30.47
C VAL A 189 32.14 24.62 -31.29
N VAL A 190 32.84 25.74 -31.53
CA VAL A 190 32.53 26.67 -32.62
C VAL A 190 32.97 25.98 -33.93
N ILE A 191 32.01 25.72 -34.81
CA ILE A 191 32.27 25.35 -36.19
C ILE A 191 32.45 26.66 -36.95
N GLU A 192 33.69 27.03 -37.28
CA GLU A 192 33.98 28.06 -38.26
C GLU A 192 34.62 27.37 -39.48
N GLU A 193 33.91 27.46 -40.61
CA GLU A 193 34.34 26.97 -41.92
C GLU A 193 35.59 27.73 -42.40
N VAL A 194 36.61 27.02 -42.89
CA VAL A 194 37.69 27.64 -43.68
C VAL A 194 37.78 26.98 -45.04
N PHE A 195 37.56 27.80 -46.06
CA PHE A 195 37.75 27.54 -47.48
C PHE A 195 39.23 27.77 -47.87
N ASP A 196 39.79 26.80 -48.61
CA ASP A 196 41.01 26.71 -49.44
C ASP A 196 42.23 27.65 -49.25
N GLU A 197 43.35 27.02 -48.87
CA GLU A 197 44.72 26.98 -49.47
C GLU A 197 45.25 28.10 -50.42
N PRO A 198 46.59 28.27 -50.66
CA PRO A 198 47.68 27.30 -50.43
C PRO A 198 49.04 27.84 -49.87
N SER A 199 49.87 26.87 -49.47
CA SER A 199 51.28 26.67 -49.88
C SER A 199 52.40 26.75 -48.81
N ALA A 200 53.04 25.59 -48.66
CA ALA A 200 54.45 25.28 -48.36
C ALA A 200 55.00 25.70 -46.98
N ASN A 201 55.62 24.83 -46.18
CA ASN A 201 56.64 23.84 -46.55
C ASN A 201 56.94 22.87 -45.37
N GLY A 202 57.24 21.59 -45.66
CA GLY A 202 58.30 20.82 -44.98
C GLY A 202 58.03 20.03 -43.68
N GLU A 203 57.49 18.82 -43.85
CA GLU A 203 57.84 17.50 -43.24
C GLU A 203 58.09 17.25 -41.72
N GLN A 204 57.32 16.25 -41.25
CA GLN A 204 57.17 15.45 -40.00
C GLN A 204 58.39 14.57 -39.55
N PRO A 205 58.34 13.70 -38.48
CA PRO A 205 57.24 13.34 -37.56
C PRO A 205 57.56 13.13 -36.03
N THR A 206 56.49 13.23 -35.23
CA THR A 206 56.06 12.43 -34.04
C THR A 206 57.00 12.09 -32.87
N GLU A 207 56.59 12.50 -31.66
CA GLU A 207 56.96 11.91 -30.36
C GLU A 207 55.71 11.32 -29.68
N VAL A 208 55.82 10.08 -29.18
CA VAL A 208 54.96 9.50 -28.14
C VAL A 208 55.88 8.71 -27.20
N GLU A 209 55.90 9.06 -25.91
CA GLU A 209 55.55 8.16 -24.78
C GLU A 209 56.04 8.67 -23.40
N VAL A 210 55.05 8.85 -22.50
CA VAL A 210 54.90 8.35 -21.11
C VAL A 210 56.01 8.65 -20.06
N LYS A 211 55.64 9.36 -18.97
CA LYS A 211 55.55 8.81 -17.58
C LYS A 211 55.28 9.85 -16.47
N GLU A 212 54.48 9.37 -15.50
CA GLU A 212 54.47 9.64 -14.05
C GLU A 212 54.10 11.04 -13.52
N ASP A 213 53.07 11.12 -12.65
CA ASP A 213 53.31 11.33 -11.21
C ASP A 213 52.07 11.24 -10.29
N LYS A 214 52.34 10.95 -9.02
CA LYS A 214 51.41 10.84 -7.87
C LYS A 214 51.11 12.19 -7.19
N VAL A 215 49.84 12.38 -6.81
CA VAL A 215 49.24 13.00 -5.57
C VAL A 215 49.91 14.25 -4.95
N PRO A 216 49.13 15.32 -4.66
CA PRO A 216 48.87 15.66 -3.25
C PRO A 216 47.41 16.05 -2.93
N THR A 217 46.91 15.41 -1.88
CA THR A 217 46.28 15.95 -0.66
C THR A 217 45.15 16.98 -0.72
N ALA A 218 44.08 16.57 -0.04
CA ALA A 218 42.85 17.28 0.29
C ALA A 218 43.03 18.61 1.06
N SER A 219 42.02 19.47 0.91
CA SER A 219 41.59 20.44 1.93
C SER A 219 40.05 20.47 1.92
N GLU A 220 39.50 20.44 3.13
CA GLU A 220 38.15 20.04 3.52
C GLU A 220 37.05 21.09 3.24
N LYS A 221 35.83 20.62 2.93
CA LYS A 221 34.57 20.92 3.68
C LYS A 221 33.40 20.06 3.14
N PRO A 222 32.35 19.81 3.94
CA PRO A 222 31.95 18.45 4.29
C PRO A 222 30.74 17.94 3.50
N GLU A 223 30.83 16.70 3.04
CA GLU A 223 29.66 15.91 2.64
C GLU A 223 28.96 15.32 3.87
N PRO A 224 27.62 15.26 3.90
CA PRO A 224 26.88 14.71 5.01
C PRO A 224 27.09 13.19 5.06
N LYS A 225 27.59 12.69 6.20
CA LYS A 225 27.71 11.25 6.44
C LYS A 225 26.31 10.60 6.41
N PRO A 226 26.13 9.45 5.76
CA PRO A 226 24.89 8.69 5.86
C PRO A 226 24.71 8.22 7.31
N VAL A 227 23.58 8.61 7.92
CA VAL A 227 23.19 8.14 9.25
C VAL A 227 22.94 6.64 9.17
N LYS A 228 23.71 5.86 9.94
CA LYS A 228 23.49 4.42 10.10
C LYS A 228 22.15 4.22 10.80
N ILE A 229 21.18 3.64 10.10
CA ILE A 229 19.91 3.17 10.68
C ILE A 229 20.03 1.65 10.78
N GLY A 230 20.24 1.16 11.99
CA GLY A 230 20.32 -0.25 12.34
C GLY A 230 20.35 -0.38 13.87
N PRO A 231 19.87 -1.50 14.45
CA PRO A 231 19.78 -1.65 15.90
C PRO A 231 21.16 -1.51 16.53
N LEU A 232 21.30 -0.59 17.49
CA LEU A 232 22.42 -0.57 18.43
C LEU A 232 22.20 -1.68 19.47
N GLU A 233 23.15 -2.60 19.62
CA GLU A 233 23.11 -3.62 20.68
C GLU A 233 23.26 -2.97 22.08
N GLU A 234 22.69 -3.62 23.10
CA GLU A 234 22.85 -3.22 24.50
C GLU A 234 24.34 -3.32 24.91
N GLY A 235 25.07 -2.20 24.84
CA GLY A 235 26.48 -2.13 25.23
C GLY A 235 27.33 -1.11 24.48
N GLU A 236 26.84 -0.48 23.40
CA GLU A 236 27.56 0.63 22.77
C GLU A 236 27.38 1.93 23.56
N GLU A 237 28.49 2.64 23.82
CA GLU A 237 28.50 3.94 24.51
C GLU A 237 27.53 4.91 23.79
N GLU A 238 26.50 5.36 24.49
CA GLU A 238 25.53 6.33 23.95
C GLU A 238 26.28 7.62 23.58
N ASP A 239 26.27 7.96 22.28
CA ASP A 239 26.67 9.28 21.80
C ASP A 239 26.04 10.35 22.72
N GLU A 240 26.80 11.34 23.19
CA GLU A 240 26.31 12.42 24.08
C GLU A 240 25.02 13.10 23.55
N ALA A 241 24.78 13.04 22.24
CA ALA A 241 23.60 13.60 21.57
C ALA A 241 22.32 12.74 21.68
N ASP A 242 22.41 11.48 22.11
CA ASP A 242 21.29 10.55 22.21
C ASP A 242 20.83 10.28 23.66
N LYS A 243 21.57 10.78 24.67
CA LYS A 243 21.25 10.59 26.10
C LYS A 243 19.91 11.19 26.53
N ASP A 244 19.48 12.27 25.88
CA ASP A 244 18.23 12.98 26.23
C ASP A 244 17.00 12.47 25.46
N LYS A 245 17.17 11.46 24.59
CA LYS A 245 16.07 10.91 23.77
C LYS A 245 15.40 9.72 24.45
N LEU A 246 14.09 9.60 24.26
CA LEU A 246 13.30 8.50 24.80
C LEU A 246 13.65 7.18 24.09
N LYS A 247 13.70 6.08 24.84
CA LYS A 247 13.78 4.74 24.27
C LYS A 247 12.46 4.43 23.54
N PRO A 248 12.47 3.98 22.28
CA PRO A 248 11.25 3.57 21.59
C PRO A 248 10.52 2.45 22.34
N ASN A 249 9.18 2.47 22.31
CA ASN A 249 8.36 1.37 22.83
C ASN A 249 8.32 0.18 21.84
N GLU A 250 7.64 -0.91 22.20
CA GLU A 250 7.54 -2.13 21.36
C GLU A 250 6.96 -1.87 19.97
N GLY A 251 6.15 -0.81 19.83
CA GLY A 251 5.59 -0.37 18.55
C GLY A 251 6.41 0.71 17.85
N ASN A 252 7.70 0.85 18.19
CA ASN A 252 8.64 1.80 17.58
C ASN A 252 8.23 3.29 17.67
N GLY A 253 7.29 3.62 18.54
CA GLY A 253 6.90 4.99 18.86
C GLY A 253 7.37 5.37 20.25
N GLY A 254 6.59 6.20 20.96
CA GLY A 254 6.95 6.70 22.29
C GLY A 254 5.76 6.75 23.23
N ASP A 255 6.07 6.62 24.52
CA ASP A 255 5.10 6.74 25.61
C ASP A 255 5.25 8.12 26.26
N LEU A 256 4.26 8.99 26.06
CA LEU A 256 4.21 10.32 26.67
C LEU A 256 3.21 10.34 27.84
N PRO A 257 3.27 11.34 28.73
CA PRO A 257 2.34 11.41 29.85
C PRO A 257 0.87 11.41 29.45
N ASN A 258 0.51 12.02 28.30
CA ASN A 258 -0.89 12.22 27.89
C ASN A 258 -1.41 11.22 26.86
N TYR A 259 -0.52 10.56 26.13
CA TYR A 259 -0.86 9.59 25.11
C TYR A 259 0.37 8.72 24.81
N ARG A 260 0.14 7.56 24.21
CA ARG A 260 1.21 6.76 23.61
C ARG A 260 1.01 6.71 22.11
N TRP A 261 2.09 6.48 21.37
CA TRP A 261 2.00 6.27 19.93
C TRP A 261 2.92 5.14 19.50
N VAL A 262 2.54 4.51 18.41
CA VAL A 262 3.29 3.47 17.71
C VAL A 262 3.33 3.81 16.24
N GLN A 263 4.28 3.26 15.52
CA GLN A 263 4.41 3.54 14.10
C GLN A 263 4.95 2.34 13.33
N THR A 264 4.60 2.31 12.05
CA THR A 264 5.30 1.56 11.02
C THR A 264 6.04 2.53 10.10
N LEU A 265 6.62 2.04 9.01
CA LEU A 265 7.11 2.92 7.94
C LEU A 265 5.97 3.66 7.23
N GLY A 266 4.77 3.09 7.17
CA GLY A 266 3.63 3.63 6.42
C GLY A 266 2.74 4.57 7.22
N ASP A 267 2.59 4.32 8.52
CA ASP A 267 1.56 4.94 9.34
C ASP A 267 2.01 5.17 10.79
N VAL A 268 1.16 5.88 11.53
CA VAL A 268 1.29 6.15 12.97
C VAL A 268 -0.07 6.01 13.64
N ASP A 269 -0.13 5.26 14.73
CA ASP A 269 -1.31 5.17 15.59
C ASP A 269 -1.05 5.82 16.95
N LEU A 270 -1.92 6.74 17.36
CA LEU A 270 -1.90 7.40 18.67
C LEU A 270 -3.04 6.87 19.53
N TYR A 271 -2.75 6.56 20.78
CA TYR A 271 -3.72 6.10 21.78
C TYR A 271 -3.77 7.13 22.91
N ILE A 272 -4.87 7.86 22.99
CA ILE A 272 -5.08 8.96 23.94
C ILE A 272 -6.14 8.53 24.97
N PRO A 273 -5.74 8.09 26.18
CA PRO A 273 -6.69 7.82 27.24
C PRO A 273 -7.36 9.13 27.67
N THR A 274 -8.68 9.12 27.81
CA THR A 274 -9.46 10.31 28.17
C THR A 274 -9.16 10.80 29.58
N LYS A 275 -8.74 9.90 30.48
CA LYS A 275 -8.46 10.15 31.91
C LYS A 275 -9.61 10.82 32.67
N LEU A 276 -10.84 10.73 32.15
CA LEU A 276 -12.03 11.27 32.78
C LEU A 276 -12.74 10.17 33.60
N PRO A 277 -13.41 10.54 34.70
CA PRO A 277 -14.10 9.57 35.56
C PRO A 277 -15.36 8.96 34.91
N THR A 278 -15.78 9.49 33.76
CA THR A 278 -16.98 9.09 33.04
C THR A 278 -16.68 8.88 31.57
N ARG A 279 -17.38 7.91 30.96
CA ARG A 279 -17.32 7.69 29.51
C ARG A 279 -17.77 8.92 28.75
N ILE A 280 -16.96 9.37 27.80
CA ILE A 280 -17.29 10.49 26.93
C ILE A 280 -18.00 10.02 25.67
N LYS A 281 -18.67 10.95 24.98
CA LYS A 281 -19.28 10.71 23.67
C LYS A 281 -18.46 11.38 22.58
N SER A 282 -18.56 10.90 21.34
CA SER A 282 -17.81 11.43 20.19
C SER A 282 -17.97 12.95 19.99
N ARG A 283 -19.11 13.53 20.36
CA ARG A 283 -19.36 14.99 20.28
C ARG A 283 -18.44 15.82 21.18
N GLN A 284 -17.82 15.20 22.18
CA GLN A 284 -16.88 15.85 23.11
C GLN A 284 -15.43 15.72 22.63
N VAL A 285 -15.18 15.00 21.52
CA VAL A 285 -13.86 14.83 20.94
C VAL A 285 -13.78 15.68 19.67
N THR A 286 -12.70 16.44 19.54
CA THR A 286 -12.39 17.20 18.32
C THR A 286 -11.04 16.75 17.82
N VAL A 287 -11.00 16.11 16.65
CA VAL A 287 -9.77 15.77 15.94
C VAL A 287 -9.78 16.51 14.60
N GLN A 288 -8.71 17.26 14.32
CA GLN A 288 -8.53 17.98 13.06
C GLN A 288 -7.22 17.56 12.43
N PHE A 289 -7.32 16.97 11.24
CA PHE A 289 -6.19 16.63 10.40
C PHE A 289 -5.94 17.76 9.40
N LYS A 290 -4.68 18.16 9.29
CA LYS A 290 -4.17 18.97 8.19
C LYS A 290 -2.88 18.31 7.71
N ARG A 291 -2.52 18.56 6.44
CA ARG A 291 -1.36 17.94 5.77
C ARG A 291 -0.09 17.87 6.63
N LYS A 292 0.20 18.89 7.43
CA LYS A 292 1.37 18.92 8.34
C LYS A 292 1.03 19.44 9.73
N HIS A 293 -0.19 19.22 10.21
CA HIS A 293 -0.62 19.72 11.51
C HIS A 293 -1.74 18.86 12.09
N LEU A 294 -1.68 18.57 13.38
CA LEU A 294 -2.67 17.77 14.10
C LEU A 294 -3.18 18.55 15.30
N LYS A 295 -4.49 18.49 15.51
CA LYS A 295 -5.15 19.03 16.71
C LYS A 295 -6.12 18.02 17.27
N ILE A 296 -5.97 17.71 18.56
CA ILE A 296 -6.79 16.79 19.32
C ILE A 296 -7.21 17.48 20.62
N ALA A 297 -8.52 17.58 20.85
CA ALA A 297 -9.09 18.12 22.07
C ALA A 297 -10.21 17.20 22.59
N ILE A 298 -10.24 17.01 23.91
CA ILE A 298 -11.22 16.17 24.60
C ILE A 298 -11.91 17.02 25.66
N GLY A 299 -13.24 17.12 25.59
CA GLY A 299 -14.05 17.87 26.55
C GLY A 299 -13.72 19.36 26.62
N GLY A 300 -13.14 19.93 25.56
CA GLY A 300 -12.66 21.32 25.51
C GLY A 300 -11.21 21.52 25.93
N ASN A 301 -10.55 20.50 26.48
CA ASN A 301 -9.12 20.54 26.80
C ASN A 301 -8.30 20.08 25.61
N THR A 302 -7.40 20.93 25.13
CA THR A 302 -6.45 20.59 24.07
C THR A 302 -5.41 19.62 24.62
N ILE A 303 -5.33 18.43 24.02
CA ILE A 303 -4.34 17.41 24.35
C ILE A 303 -3.08 17.60 23.50
N LEU A 304 -3.28 17.87 22.20
CA LEU A 304 -2.22 18.04 21.22
C LEU A 304 -2.66 19.06 20.17
N ASP A 305 -1.83 20.04 19.86
CA ASP A 305 -2.11 21.09 18.87
C ASP A 305 -0.78 21.63 18.36
N GLY A 306 -0.33 21.11 17.21
CA GLY A 306 0.97 21.49 16.68
C GLY A 306 1.26 20.98 15.27
N PRO A 307 2.34 21.51 14.65
CA PRO A 307 2.82 21.02 13.37
C PRO A 307 3.37 19.59 13.54
N LEU A 308 3.01 18.72 12.61
CA LEU A 308 3.47 17.34 12.59
C LEU A 308 4.95 17.26 12.15
N TYR A 309 5.65 16.23 12.61
CA TYR A 309 7.03 15.93 12.19
C TYR A 309 7.17 15.93 10.67
N ASN A 310 6.27 15.23 9.95
CA ASN A 310 6.20 15.28 8.49
C ASN A 310 4.76 15.23 7.97
N GLU A 311 4.61 15.25 6.64
CA GLU A 311 3.30 15.34 6.00
C GLU A 311 2.52 14.02 6.05
N ILE A 312 1.21 14.15 6.25
CA ILE A 312 0.23 13.07 6.29
C ILE A 312 -0.76 13.20 5.13
N LYS A 313 -1.31 12.07 4.71
CA LYS A 313 -2.38 11.99 3.72
C LYS A 313 -3.72 12.08 4.44
N THR A 314 -4.26 13.29 4.52
CA THR A 314 -5.41 13.64 5.36
C THR A 314 -6.67 12.81 5.08
N GLU A 315 -6.83 12.34 3.85
CA GLU A 315 -7.97 11.58 3.34
C GLU A 315 -7.95 10.12 3.81
N GLU A 316 -6.80 9.62 4.23
CA GLU A 316 -6.59 8.26 4.75
C GLU A 316 -6.33 8.27 6.27
N CYS A 317 -6.35 9.44 6.91
CA CYS A 317 -6.30 9.57 8.36
C CYS A 317 -7.69 9.38 8.96
N SER A 318 -7.78 8.72 10.11
CA SER A 318 -9.05 8.48 10.78
C SER A 318 -8.89 8.52 12.31
N TRP A 319 -10.01 8.61 13.03
CA TRP A 319 -10.00 8.47 14.47
C TRP A 319 -11.25 7.74 14.94
N ILE A 320 -11.10 7.01 16.04
CA ILE A 320 -12.18 6.28 16.70
C ILE A 320 -12.17 6.58 18.20
N LEU A 321 -13.33 6.42 18.83
CA LEU A 321 -13.49 6.51 20.29
C LEU A 321 -13.88 5.12 20.80
N GLU A 322 -12.95 4.46 21.47
CA GLU A 322 -13.14 3.11 22.02
C GLU A 322 -13.78 3.19 23.40
N ASP A 323 -14.97 2.59 23.54
CA ASP A 323 -15.77 2.50 24.77
C ASP A 323 -16.05 3.82 25.51
N GLY A 324 -15.78 4.96 24.88
CA GLY A 324 -15.84 6.27 25.50
C GLY A 324 -14.68 6.55 26.47
N LEU A 325 -13.60 5.76 26.43
CA LEU A 325 -12.47 5.80 27.37
C LEU A 325 -11.14 6.14 26.72
N GLU A 326 -10.93 5.75 25.45
CA GLU A 326 -9.70 5.99 24.71
C GLU A 326 -10.01 6.50 23.30
N VAL A 327 -9.29 7.54 22.87
CA VAL A 327 -9.34 8.05 21.50
C VAL A 327 -8.16 7.46 20.75
N VAL A 328 -8.41 6.72 19.68
CA VAL A 328 -7.37 6.18 18.81
C VAL A 328 -7.35 7.00 17.53
N VAL A 329 -6.18 7.51 17.14
CA VAL A 329 -5.98 8.36 15.96
C VAL A 329 -4.98 7.69 15.04
N HIS A 330 -5.40 7.41 13.81
CA HIS A 330 -4.58 6.84 12.75
C HIS A 330 -4.13 7.92 11.78
N LEU A 331 -2.82 8.00 11.53
CA LEU A 331 -2.20 8.92 10.59
C LEU A 331 -1.49 8.13 9.47
N GLU A 332 -1.90 8.37 8.23
CA GLU A 332 -1.23 7.83 7.05
C GLU A 332 -0.09 8.77 6.62
N LYS A 333 1.16 8.28 6.60
CA LYS A 333 2.32 9.09 6.18
C LYS A 333 2.32 9.26 4.66
N ILE A 334 2.71 10.45 4.17
CA ILE A 334 3.04 10.62 2.75
C ILE A 334 4.39 9.95 2.44
N ASN A 335 5.39 10.14 3.31
CA ASN A 335 6.69 9.50 3.19
C ASN A 335 6.69 8.14 3.90
N LYS A 336 6.52 7.06 3.12
CA LYS A 336 6.46 5.67 3.63
C LYS A 336 7.84 5.03 3.87
N MET A 337 8.92 5.82 3.92
CA MET A 337 10.29 5.34 4.12
C MET A 337 10.98 6.06 5.27
N GLU A 338 10.21 6.63 6.20
CA GLU A 338 10.74 7.47 7.28
C GLU A 338 10.14 7.14 8.64
N TRP A 339 11.02 6.88 9.60
CA TRP A 339 10.70 6.77 11.01
C TRP A 339 10.61 8.17 11.63
N TRP A 340 9.49 8.46 12.28
CA TRP A 340 9.31 9.74 12.95
C TRP A 340 9.98 9.68 14.32
N SER A 341 10.67 10.75 14.73
CA SER A 341 11.22 10.85 16.08
C SER A 341 10.22 11.42 17.09
N ARG A 342 9.15 12.07 16.63
CA ARG A 342 8.08 12.69 17.44
C ARG A 342 6.80 12.81 16.62
N ILE A 343 5.68 13.12 17.28
CA ILE A 343 4.41 13.39 16.59
C ILE A 343 4.34 14.86 16.16
N VAL A 344 4.42 15.79 17.12
CA VAL A 344 4.44 17.22 16.85
C VAL A 344 5.75 17.87 17.29
N ASP A 345 6.10 18.98 16.68
CA ASP A 345 7.28 19.75 17.08
C ASP A 345 7.15 20.28 18.51
N GLY A 346 8.27 20.25 19.25
CA GLY A 346 8.34 20.68 20.65
C GLY A 346 8.13 19.57 21.67
N GLU A 347 7.75 18.37 21.24
CA GLU A 347 7.69 17.18 22.10
C GLU A 347 9.03 16.44 22.18
N PRO A 348 9.25 15.66 23.26
CA PRO A 348 10.43 14.80 23.39
C PRO A 348 10.58 13.84 22.22
N GLU A 349 11.80 13.68 21.72
CA GLU A 349 12.12 12.79 20.62
C GLU A 349 12.49 11.38 21.11
N ILE A 350 12.10 10.37 20.35
CA ILE A 350 12.59 9.01 20.51
C ILE A 350 13.93 8.82 19.79
N ASN A 351 14.75 7.90 20.29
CA ASN A 351 15.97 7.50 19.59
C ASN A 351 15.63 6.54 18.44
N THR A 352 15.47 7.07 17.23
CA THR A 352 15.14 6.30 16.03
C THR A 352 16.21 5.29 15.61
N LYS A 353 17.45 5.36 16.13
CA LYS A 353 18.47 4.32 15.92
C LYS A 353 18.12 3.00 16.62
N ARG A 354 17.27 3.05 17.66
CA ARG A 354 16.85 1.88 18.44
C ARG A 354 15.51 1.27 17.97
N VAL A 355 14.91 1.84 16.93
CA VAL A 355 13.71 1.29 16.30
C VAL A 355 14.02 -0.05 15.66
N GLN A 356 13.15 -1.03 15.89
CA GLN A 356 13.26 -2.36 15.29
C GLN A 356 12.28 -2.43 14.12
N PRO A 357 12.74 -2.35 12.86
CA PRO A 357 11.85 -2.51 11.72
C PRO A 357 11.11 -3.84 11.84
N GLU A 358 9.80 -3.84 11.59
CA GLU A 358 9.10 -5.10 11.44
C GLU A 358 9.85 -5.95 10.41
N ASN A 359 10.11 -7.22 10.75
CA ASN A 359 10.75 -8.16 9.84
C ASN A 359 9.93 -8.21 8.55
N SER A 360 10.32 -7.38 7.59
CA SER A 360 9.73 -7.36 6.26
C SER A 360 9.90 -8.77 5.77
N LYS A 361 8.78 -9.48 5.57
CA LYS A 361 8.83 -10.79 4.97
C LYS A 361 9.56 -10.57 3.66
N LEU A 362 10.74 -11.18 3.51
CA LEU A 362 11.57 -11.09 2.31
C LEU A 362 10.80 -11.38 1.01
N GLY A 363 9.58 -11.95 1.11
CA GLY A 363 8.65 -12.13 0.00
C GLY A 363 7.94 -10.87 -0.51
N ASP A 364 7.91 -9.78 0.24
CA ASP A 364 7.22 -8.53 -0.14
C ASP A 364 8.16 -7.52 -0.83
N LEU A 365 9.47 -7.81 -0.86
CA LEU A 365 10.49 -7.02 -1.55
C LEU A 365 10.68 -7.52 -2.99
N ASP A 366 10.86 -6.59 -3.93
CA ASP A 366 11.22 -6.91 -5.31
C ASP A 366 12.58 -7.64 -5.36
N GLY A 367 12.81 -8.47 -6.39
CA GLY A 367 13.95 -9.39 -6.43
C GLY A 367 15.33 -8.74 -6.31
N GLU A 368 15.48 -7.47 -6.71
CA GLU A 368 16.74 -6.73 -6.62
C GLU A 368 16.98 -6.20 -5.20
N THR A 369 15.97 -5.53 -4.63
CA THR A 369 16.01 -5.05 -3.23
C THR A 369 16.15 -6.22 -2.25
N ARG A 370 15.46 -7.33 -2.51
CA ARG A 370 15.55 -8.56 -1.71
C ARG A 370 16.97 -9.11 -1.68
N SER A 371 17.63 -9.23 -2.84
CA SER A 371 19.00 -9.74 -2.93
C SER A 371 20.00 -8.84 -2.17
N MET A 372 19.80 -7.52 -2.24
CA MET A 372 20.63 -6.57 -1.50
C MET A 372 20.41 -6.67 0.02
N VAL A 373 19.16 -6.77 0.48
CA VAL A 373 18.81 -6.93 1.90
C VAL A 373 19.28 -8.27 2.45
N GLU A 374 19.12 -9.38 1.70
CA GLU A 374 19.65 -10.70 2.07
C GLU A 374 21.18 -10.69 2.19
N LYS A 375 21.88 -10.06 1.24
CA LYS A 375 23.34 -9.88 1.32
C LYS A 375 23.73 -9.09 2.57
N MET A 376 23.01 -8.00 2.85
CA MET A 376 23.29 -7.13 3.99
C MET A 376 23.06 -7.85 5.33
N MET A 377 21.96 -8.61 5.45
CA MET A 377 21.68 -9.45 6.62
C MET A 377 22.72 -10.56 6.80
N TYR A 378 23.12 -11.23 5.72
CA TYR A 378 24.17 -12.25 5.74
C TYR A 378 25.51 -11.65 6.20
N ASP A 379 25.92 -10.51 5.65
CA ASP A 379 27.18 -9.85 6.00
C ASP A 379 27.19 -9.34 7.45
N GLN A 380 26.05 -8.86 7.95
CA GLN A 380 25.89 -8.46 9.34
C GLN A 380 26.02 -9.67 10.30
N GLN A 381 25.40 -10.80 9.96
CA GLN A 381 25.52 -12.04 10.74
C GLN A 381 26.93 -12.64 10.71
N GLN A 382 27.61 -12.61 9.55
CA GLN A 382 29.01 -13.05 9.44
C GLN A 382 29.91 -12.17 10.33
N LYS A 383 29.74 -10.85 10.31
CA LYS A 383 30.51 -9.93 11.17
C LYS A 383 30.31 -10.21 12.66
N GLN A 384 29.07 -10.44 13.11
CA GLN A 384 28.79 -10.81 14.51
C GLN A 384 29.47 -12.13 14.91
N LEU A 385 29.53 -13.09 13.99
CA LEU A 385 30.21 -14.38 14.21
C LEU A 385 31.72 -14.31 14.01
N GLY A 386 32.30 -13.12 13.74
CA GLY A 386 33.72 -12.93 13.45
C GLY A 386 34.18 -13.62 12.16
N ARG A 387 33.24 -13.88 11.24
CA ARG A 387 33.47 -14.58 9.97
C ARG A 387 33.55 -13.58 8.80
N PRO A 388 34.26 -13.94 7.72
CA PRO A 388 34.41 -13.06 6.55
C PRO A 388 33.05 -12.81 5.86
N THR A 389 32.83 -11.56 5.46
CA THR A 389 31.66 -11.10 4.68
C THR A 389 31.62 -11.73 3.29
N SER A 390 30.50 -11.61 2.58
CA SER A 390 30.33 -12.10 1.21
C SER A 390 31.41 -11.59 0.24
N GLU A 391 31.86 -10.34 0.40
CA GLU A 391 32.92 -9.77 -0.43
C GLU A 391 34.31 -10.30 -0.07
N GLU A 392 34.58 -10.49 1.22
CA GLU A 392 35.84 -11.09 1.69
C GLU A 392 35.93 -12.57 1.30
N GLN A 393 34.83 -13.31 1.38
CA GLN A 393 34.75 -14.69 0.89
C GLN A 393 35.02 -14.75 -0.62
N LYS A 394 34.41 -13.88 -1.42
CA LYS A 394 34.69 -13.81 -2.86
C LYS A 394 36.14 -13.46 -3.15
N LYS A 395 36.74 -12.52 -2.41
CA LYS A 395 38.17 -12.18 -2.54
C LYS A 395 39.06 -13.38 -2.18
N GLN A 396 38.76 -14.09 -1.10
CA GLN A 396 39.48 -15.30 -0.70
C GLN A 396 39.34 -16.42 -1.73
N GLU A 397 38.16 -16.61 -2.33
CA GLU A 397 37.95 -17.59 -3.39
C GLU A 397 38.68 -17.24 -4.68
N MET A 398 38.68 -15.97 -5.09
CA MET A 398 39.45 -15.52 -6.26
C MET A 398 40.95 -15.68 -6.03
N LEU A 399 41.44 -15.30 -4.84
CA LEU A 399 42.83 -15.46 -4.47
C LEU A 399 43.21 -16.95 -4.43
N LYS A 400 42.36 -17.81 -3.87
CA LYS A 400 42.60 -19.25 -3.85
C LYS A 400 42.67 -19.84 -5.25
N LYS A 401 41.73 -19.48 -6.14
CA LYS A 401 41.76 -19.88 -7.55
C LYS A 401 43.02 -19.39 -8.26
N PHE A 402 43.49 -18.19 -7.93
CA PHE A 402 44.73 -17.62 -8.47
C PHE A 402 45.97 -18.38 -7.99
N MET A 403 46.03 -18.75 -6.71
CA MET A 403 47.11 -19.56 -6.13
C MET A 403 47.11 -20.99 -6.71
N ASP A 404 45.94 -21.60 -6.89
CA ASP A 404 45.80 -22.92 -7.50
C ASP A 404 46.19 -22.93 -8.98
N ALA A 405 45.94 -21.82 -9.70
CA ALA A 405 46.33 -21.64 -11.10
C ALA A 405 47.81 -21.28 -11.30
N HIS A 406 48.48 -20.80 -10.25
CA HIS A 406 49.89 -20.40 -10.28
C HIS A 406 50.70 -21.04 -9.14
N PRO A 407 50.85 -22.38 -9.13
CA PRO A 407 51.55 -23.11 -8.07
C PRO A 407 53.06 -22.83 -8.01
N GLU A 408 53.64 -22.18 -9.03
CA GLU A 408 55.04 -21.76 -9.08
C GLU A 408 55.33 -20.44 -8.33
N MET A 409 54.29 -19.67 -7.98
CA MET A 409 54.45 -18.43 -7.21
C MET A 409 54.36 -18.70 -5.70
N ASP A 410 55.40 -18.33 -4.95
CA ASP A 410 55.44 -18.44 -3.49
C ASP A 410 54.75 -17.25 -2.81
N PHE A 411 53.53 -17.47 -2.31
CA PHE A 411 52.74 -16.48 -1.59
C PHE A 411 53.01 -16.45 -0.08
N SER A 412 54.00 -17.21 0.43
CA SER A 412 54.30 -17.30 1.87
C SER A 412 54.75 -15.96 2.49
N LYS A 413 55.18 -15.00 1.67
CA LYS A 413 55.61 -13.65 2.10
C LYS A 413 54.59 -12.54 1.83
N CYS A 414 53.42 -12.85 1.27
CA CYS A 414 52.39 -11.85 1.02
C CYS A 414 51.63 -11.48 2.30
N LYS A 415 51.58 -10.17 2.61
CA LYS A 415 50.70 -9.64 3.66
C LYS A 415 49.33 -9.35 3.05
N PHE A 416 48.34 -10.15 3.43
CA PHE A 416 46.95 -9.92 3.10
C PHE A 416 46.36 -9.01 4.20
N GLY A 417 46.09 -7.76 3.84
CA GLY A 417 45.46 -6.75 4.70
C GLY A 417 43.98 -6.64 4.42
#